data_AF-A0A970S4Y1-F1
#
_entry.id   AF-A0A970S4Y1-F1
#
_cell.length_a   1.000
_cell.length_b   1.000
_cell.length_c   1.000
_cell.angle_alpha   90.00
_cell.angle_beta   90.00
_cell.angle_gamma   90.00
#
_symmetry.space_group_name_H-M   'P 1'
#
loop_
_entity.id
_entity.type
_entity.pdbx_description
1 polymer ?
#
loop_
_entity_poly.entity_id
_entity_poly.type
_entity_poly.pdbx_seq_one_letter_code
_entity_poly.pdbx_strand_id
1 'polypeptide(L)'
;MKKSINHFFGNKRAFTVVELVIVIAVIAILAAVLIPAITNVVEKARLTSDQAAVKEMNVALAADEKLNGKCETYSEAVEVLGKAGLDAAHFSALSKGYEIYFDATLNRCLLIKITIDAATSMKKYAVVYPEEYVDEVNQYLQGDTSYEYLQGLTSLKGQLANDDSWKKVYTPSASVTTKTQDGITYYDIESLKESISKGEGTSFGTYTGNFIKEGTYTTATGEVKTYTHTYDKLVAVGTGNQLASFRETVSKSTDNGSGYYLTLTKDLDLNGAEWAPIERYSGGFDGKKGSEGGTYKISNFAMTDVTAAVQTYESSTTGGSYFYYGLFQVFDGHYLGNITLDNVIINTPGVSVDTANAKTGHVTAAVAGLIDNHAGYDMVIENITVTSGTIKGLQRVGGLFGNIGTLAKNNNLYTGSITIRNCKNYANVSTVGSVSNAHATIGGIAAITYKTINSASNDGPDGECPVNFIDCYNYGNVSGGTYAGGILGYNNAGSTVNFKGCYNYGNISVEQKTTNYLTAGKSLYAAGIAPDKSTKKATFTDCHNFGKIFADATNPNNCTTAKDSNGNKVTYSSPTYVENIYIGSIGWVVSDKYQNCESGQDVTVTYKDPNGKVTAVNSADETGAAFTPTKVN
;
A
#
# COMPACT_ATOMS: atom_id res chain seq x y z
N MET A 1 -53.98 -25.44 55.55
CA MET A 1 -54.45 -26.51 54.64
C MET A 1 -53.58 -26.53 53.39
N LYS A 2 -52.67 -27.50 53.25
CA LYS A 2 -51.91 -27.76 52.01
C LYS A 2 -52.81 -28.54 51.05
N LYS A 3 -53.18 -27.96 49.90
CA LYS A 3 -53.87 -28.69 48.83
C LYS A 3 -52.81 -29.13 47.80
N SER A 4 -52.59 -30.44 47.79
CA SER A 4 -51.71 -31.16 46.87
C SER A 4 -52.15 -30.96 45.42
N ILE A 5 -51.25 -30.50 44.56
CA ILE A 5 -51.39 -30.58 43.10
C ILE A 5 -50.64 -31.84 42.67
N ASN A 6 -51.38 -32.92 42.46
CA ASN A 6 -50.88 -34.15 41.84
C ASN A 6 -52.01 -34.77 41.02
N HIS A 7 -52.13 -34.39 39.74
CA HIS A 7 -52.59 -35.27 38.65
C HIS A 7 -52.55 -34.54 37.29
N PHE A 8 -51.64 -34.91 36.37
CA PHE A 8 -51.86 -34.84 34.89
C PHE A 8 -50.76 -35.50 34.03
N PHE A 9 -50.11 -36.57 34.49
CA PHE A 9 -49.38 -37.48 33.60
C PHE A 9 -50.17 -38.78 33.45
N GLY A 10 -51.22 -38.72 32.63
CA GLY A 10 -51.89 -39.93 32.15
C GLY A 10 -50.91 -40.81 31.36
N ASN A 11 -51.11 -42.13 31.42
CA ASN A 11 -50.35 -43.16 30.70
C ASN A 11 -50.18 -42.81 29.20
N LYS A 12 -49.12 -42.08 28.86
CA LYS A 12 -48.66 -41.93 27.48
C LYS A 12 -47.78 -43.14 27.19
N ARG A 13 -48.25 -44.03 26.30
CA ARG A 13 -47.46 -45.15 25.79
C ARG A 13 -46.12 -44.60 25.28
N ALA A 14 -45.01 -45.02 25.87
CA ALA A 14 -43.68 -44.71 25.37
C ALA A 14 -43.48 -45.44 24.03
N PHE A 15 -42.96 -44.74 23.02
CA PHE A 15 -42.59 -45.32 21.74
C PHE A 15 -41.64 -46.51 21.94
N THR A 16 -41.86 -47.61 21.23
CA THR A 16 -40.88 -48.70 21.22
C THR A 16 -39.61 -48.26 20.48
N VAL A 17 -38.46 -48.80 20.87
CA VAL A 17 -37.18 -48.51 20.22
C VAL A 17 -37.25 -48.82 18.71
N VAL A 18 -37.98 -49.86 18.32
CA VAL A 18 -38.16 -50.25 16.91
C VAL A 18 -38.93 -49.19 16.12
N GLU A 19 -40.04 -48.68 16.66
CA GLU A 19 -40.82 -47.62 16.01
C GLU A 19 -39.99 -46.33 15.85
N LEU A 20 -39.20 -45.97 16.86
CA LEU A 20 -38.31 -44.82 16.77
C LEU A 20 -37.24 -45.00 15.68
N VAL A 21 -36.64 -46.19 15.56
CA VAL A 21 -35.62 -46.49 14.55
C VAL A 21 -36.21 -46.42 13.13
N ILE A 22 -37.43 -46.91 12.92
CA ILE A 22 -38.10 -46.82 11.61
C ILE A 22 -38.36 -45.36 11.24
N VAL A 23 -38.81 -44.54 12.20
CA VAL A 23 -39.09 -43.12 11.95
C VAL A 23 -37.84 -42.36 11.53
N ILE A 24 -36.71 -42.53 12.23
CA ILE A 24 -35.45 -41.88 11.83
C ILE A 24 -34.94 -42.40 10.48
N ALA A 25 -35.16 -43.68 10.17
CA ALA A 25 -34.76 -44.26 8.87
C ALA A 25 -35.56 -43.65 7.72
N VAL A 26 -36.88 -43.48 7.88
CA VAL A 26 -37.73 -42.83 6.86
C VAL A 26 -37.36 -41.35 6.69
N ILE A 27 -37.16 -40.62 7.80
CA ILE A 27 -36.71 -39.23 7.75
C ILE A 27 -35.36 -39.12 7.03
N ALA A 28 -34.43 -40.05 7.28
CA ALA A 28 -33.13 -40.07 6.61
C ALA A 28 -33.26 -40.27 5.09
N ILE A 29 -34.10 -41.20 4.63
CA ILE A 29 -34.33 -41.44 3.20
C ILE A 29 -34.99 -40.22 2.54
N LEU A 30 -36.02 -39.65 3.17
CA LEU A 30 -36.68 -38.44 2.66
C LEU A 30 -35.72 -37.26 2.60
N ALA A 31 -34.93 -37.05 3.66
CA ALA A 31 -33.91 -35.99 3.70
C ALA A 31 -32.85 -36.19 2.61
N ALA A 32 -32.41 -37.43 2.34
CA ALA A 32 -31.40 -37.73 1.33
C ALA A 32 -31.80 -37.31 -0.08
N VAL A 33 -33.10 -37.37 -0.44
CA VAL A 33 -33.60 -36.93 -1.76
C VAL A 33 -34.01 -35.46 -1.74
N LEU A 34 -34.57 -34.99 -0.63
CA LEU A 34 -35.10 -33.62 -0.51
C LEU A 34 -34.00 -32.56 -0.44
N ILE A 35 -32.90 -32.82 0.30
CA ILE A 35 -31.82 -31.83 0.50
C ILE A 35 -31.17 -31.45 -0.86
N PRO A 36 -30.77 -32.39 -1.73
CA PRO A 36 -30.24 -32.04 -3.05
C PRO A 36 -31.26 -31.29 -3.93
N ALA A 37 -32.53 -31.71 -3.89
CA ALA A 37 -33.59 -31.10 -4.68
C ALA A 37 -33.83 -29.63 -4.29
N ILE A 38 -33.96 -29.34 -3.00
CA ILE A 38 -34.13 -27.96 -2.50
C ILE A 38 -32.88 -27.13 -2.81
N THR A 39 -31.68 -27.68 -2.61
CA THR A 39 -30.42 -26.98 -2.89
C THR A 39 -30.33 -26.55 -4.36
N ASN A 40 -30.65 -27.45 -5.30
CA ASN A 40 -30.66 -27.14 -6.73
C ASN A 40 -31.67 -26.05 -7.10
N VAL A 41 -32.86 -26.05 -6.47
CA VAL A 41 -33.87 -25.00 -6.71
C VAL A 41 -33.39 -23.65 -6.18
N VAL A 42 -32.80 -23.61 -4.99
CA VAL A 42 -32.23 -22.39 -4.40
C VAL A 42 -31.10 -21.84 -5.27
N GLU A 43 -30.20 -22.69 -5.76
CA GLU A 43 -29.12 -22.27 -6.66
C GLU A 43 -29.65 -21.70 -7.99
N LYS A 44 -30.66 -22.33 -8.60
CA LYS A 44 -31.31 -21.81 -9.81
C LYS A 44 -32.01 -20.47 -9.57
N ALA A 45 -32.67 -20.31 -8.43
CA ALA A 45 -33.33 -19.06 -8.06
C ALA A 45 -32.31 -17.92 -7.89
N ARG A 46 -31.17 -18.19 -7.25
CA ARG A 46 -30.06 -17.25 -7.13
C ARG A 46 -29.50 -16.87 -8.50
N LEU A 47 -29.28 -17.85 -9.38
CA LEU A 47 -28.77 -17.59 -10.74
C LEU A 47 -29.73 -16.71 -11.55
N THR A 48 -31.03 -16.99 -11.45
CA THR A 48 -32.06 -16.19 -12.11
C THR A 48 -32.07 -14.75 -11.58
N SER A 49 -31.87 -14.56 -10.27
CA SER A 49 -31.77 -13.23 -9.66
C SER A 49 -30.52 -12.48 -10.14
N ASP A 50 -29.38 -13.16 -10.24
CA ASP A 50 -28.14 -12.57 -10.73
C ASP A 50 -28.27 -12.15 -12.22
N GLN A 51 -28.89 -12.99 -13.04
CA GLN A 51 -29.19 -12.67 -14.45
C GLN A 51 -30.12 -11.46 -14.58
N ALA A 52 -31.16 -11.37 -13.74
CA ALA A 52 -32.07 -10.22 -13.73
C ALA A 52 -31.34 -8.92 -13.38
N ALA A 53 -30.43 -8.95 -12.40
CA ALA A 53 -29.61 -7.81 -12.03
C ALA A 53 -28.67 -7.39 -13.18
N VAL A 54 -27.96 -8.33 -13.80
CA VAL A 54 -27.09 -8.03 -14.97
C VAL A 54 -27.90 -7.47 -16.13
N LYS A 55 -29.12 -7.96 -16.36
CA LYS A 55 -30.03 -7.41 -17.37
C LYS A 55 -30.35 -5.94 -17.09
N GLU A 56 -30.69 -5.61 -15.85
CA GLU A 56 -31.00 -4.24 -15.44
C GLU A 56 -29.79 -3.31 -15.61
N MET A 57 -28.60 -3.77 -15.20
CA MET A 57 -27.34 -3.05 -15.42
C MET A 57 -27.08 -2.77 -16.90
N ASN A 58 -27.26 -3.78 -17.75
CA ASN A 58 -27.04 -3.64 -19.19
C ASN A 58 -28.08 -2.75 -19.87
N VAL A 59 -29.31 -2.66 -19.35
CA VAL A 59 -30.30 -1.68 -19.82
C VAL A 59 -29.84 -0.26 -19.52
N ALA A 60 -29.31 -0.01 -18.31
CA ALA A 60 -28.78 1.31 -17.95
C ALA A 60 -27.57 1.70 -18.81
N LEU A 61 -26.59 0.79 -18.96
CA LEU A 61 -25.39 1.03 -19.79
C LEU A 61 -25.75 1.25 -21.27
N ALA A 62 -26.68 0.46 -21.82
CA ALA A 62 -27.10 0.62 -23.21
C ALA A 62 -27.92 1.91 -23.45
N ALA A 63 -28.62 2.40 -22.43
CA ALA A 63 -29.33 3.68 -22.50
C ALA A 63 -28.34 4.85 -22.48
N ASP A 64 -27.34 4.80 -21.60
CA ASP A 64 -26.29 5.81 -21.53
C ASP A 64 -25.42 5.83 -22.80
N GLU A 65 -25.09 4.66 -23.34
CA GLU A 65 -24.29 4.54 -24.57
C GLU A 65 -24.90 5.28 -25.77
N LYS A 66 -26.23 5.32 -25.85
CA LYS A 66 -26.94 6.05 -26.93
C LYS A 66 -26.88 7.56 -26.77
N LEU A 67 -26.67 8.05 -25.55
CA LEU A 67 -26.66 9.48 -25.22
C LEU A 67 -25.23 10.03 -25.14
N ASN A 68 -24.33 9.28 -24.51
CA ASN A 68 -23.00 9.74 -24.11
C ASN A 68 -21.86 8.94 -24.77
N GLY A 69 -22.15 7.84 -25.47
CA GLY A 69 -21.14 6.93 -26.02
C GLY A 69 -20.72 5.84 -25.03
N LYS A 70 -19.78 4.98 -25.44
CA LYS A 70 -19.31 3.88 -24.59
C LYS A 70 -18.55 4.42 -23.38
N CYS A 71 -18.73 3.78 -22.22
CA CYS A 71 -17.84 4.00 -21.09
C CYS A 71 -16.44 3.50 -21.48
N GLU A 72 -15.44 4.37 -21.37
CA GLU A 72 -14.03 4.03 -21.61
C GLU A 72 -13.39 3.43 -20.36
N THR A 73 -13.97 3.71 -19.17
CA THR A 73 -13.44 3.23 -17.89
C THR A 73 -14.50 2.54 -17.03
N TYR A 74 -14.06 1.65 -16.14
CA TYR A 74 -14.92 1.04 -15.12
C TYR A 74 -15.59 2.11 -14.23
N SER A 75 -14.87 3.20 -13.91
CA SER A 75 -15.41 4.28 -13.07
C SER A 75 -16.63 4.95 -13.71
N GLU A 76 -16.61 5.18 -15.02
CA GLU A 76 -17.76 5.72 -15.76
C GLU A 76 -18.93 4.76 -15.76
N ALA A 77 -18.67 3.46 -15.97
CA ALA A 77 -19.71 2.43 -15.91
C ALA A 77 -20.40 2.40 -14.52
N VAL A 78 -19.63 2.49 -13.43
CA VAL A 78 -20.21 2.57 -12.07
C VAL A 78 -21.03 3.84 -11.88
N GLU A 79 -20.61 4.97 -12.42
CA GLU A 79 -21.37 6.22 -12.34
C GLU A 79 -22.73 6.10 -13.04
N VAL A 80 -22.76 5.48 -14.23
CA VAL A 80 -24.00 5.21 -14.98
C VAL A 80 -24.93 4.29 -14.18
N LEU A 81 -24.39 3.21 -13.62
CA LEU A 81 -25.18 2.29 -12.78
C LEU A 81 -25.70 2.99 -11.53
N GLY A 82 -24.89 3.81 -10.87
CA GLY A 82 -25.29 4.62 -9.72
C GLY A 82 -26.42 5.60 -10.03
N LYS A 83 -26.38 6.27 -11.19
CA LYS A 83 -27.46 7.15 -11.67
C LYS A 83 -28.77 6.39 -11.91
N ALA A 84 -28.68 5.11 -12.28
CA ALA A 84 -29.83 4.22 -12.42
C ALA A 84 -30.32 3.64 -11.07
N GLY A 85 -29.72 4.01 -9.94
CA GLY A 85 -30.07 3.49 -8.61
C GLY A 85 -29.46 2.13 -8.29
N LEU A 86 -28.49 1.66 -9.09
CA LEU A 86 -27.78 0.40 -8.88
C LEU A 86 -26.46 0.66 -8.16
N ASP A 87 -26.36 0.19 -6.91
CA ASP A 87 -25.12 0.27 -6.13
C ASP A 87 -24.14 -0.84 -6.58
N ALA A 88 -23.47 -0.60 -7.72
CA ALA A 88 -22.54 -1.54 -8.30
C ALA A 88 -21.40 -1.92 -7.34
N ALA A 89 -20.88 -0.95 -6.58
CA ALA A 89 -19.76 -1.13 -5.66
C ALA A 89 -20.05 -2.14 -4.53
N HIS A 90 -21.30 -2.23 -4.09
CA HIS A 90 -21.73 -3.19 -3.07
C HIS A 90 -22.44 -4.41 -3.62
N PHE A 91 -22.59 -4.50 -4.95
CA PHE A 91 -23.21 -5.67 -5.57
C PHE A 91 -22.30 -6.89 -5.45
N SER A 92 -22.88 -8.05 -5.15
CA SER A 92 -22.21 -9.35 -5.18
C SER A 92 -23.19 -10.41 -5.66
N ALA A 93 -22.75 -11.29 -6.56
CA ALA A 93 -23.60 -12.37 -7.07
C ALA A 93 -24.04 -13.28 -5.91
N LEU A 94 -25.31 -13.69 -5.93
CA LEU A 94 -25.89 -14.59 -4.94
C LEU A 94 -25.47 -16.05 -5.20
N SER A 95 -25.21 -16.37 -6.47
CA SER A 95 -24.83 -17.71 -6.92
C SER A 95 -23.38 -18.02 -6.58
N LYS A 96 -23.15 -19.15 -5.92
CA LYS A 96 -21.79 -19.58 -5.54
C LYS A 96 -20.94 -19.86 -6.78
N GLY A 97 -19.75 -19.28 -6.84
CA GLY A 97 -18.83 -19.45 -7.96
C GLY A 97 -19.20 -18.62 -9.19
N TYR A 98 -20.04 -17.60 -9.03
CA TYR A 98 -20.33 -16.61 -10.06
C TYR A 98 -19.89 -15.23 -9.59
N GLU A 99 -19.45 -14.42 -10.52
CA GLU A 99 -19.08 -13.02 -10.32
C GLU A 99 -19.54 -12.20 -11.51
N ILE A 100 -19.77 -10.90 -11.31
CA ILE A 100 -20.15 -9.98 -12.38
C ILE A 100 -18.96 -9.10 -12.71
N TYR A 101 -18.63 -9.04 -13.99
CA TYR A 101 -17.57 -8.22 -14.55
C TYR A 101 -18.17 -7.23 -15.54
N PHE A 102 -17.72 -5.98 -15.48
CA PHE A 102 -17.85 -5.04 -16.58
C PHE A 102 -16.77 -5.35 -17.61
N ASP A 103 -17.20 -5.47 -18.86
CA ASP A 103 -16.34 -5.61 -20.03
C ASP A 103 -16.31 -4.27 -20.77
N ALA A 104 -15.14 -3.63 -20.80
CA ALA A 104 -14.97 -2.33 -21.43
C ALA A 104 -15.11 -2.39 -22.97
N THR A 105 -14.81 -3.52 -23.60
CA THR A 105 -14.91 -3.68 -25.05
C THR A 105 -16.36 -3.73 -25.50
N LEU A 106 -17.15 -4.54 -24.78
CA LEU A 106 -18.57 -4.71 -25.02
C LEU A 106 -19.40 -3.55 -24.44
N ASN A 107 -18.85 -2.81 -23.48
CA ASN A 107 -19.57 -1.84 -22.65
C ASN A 107 -20.76 -2.48 -21.91
N ARG A 108 -20.59 -3.72 -21.42
CA ARG A 108 -21.65 -4.52 -20.80
C ARG A 108 -21.15 -5.26 -19.56
N CYS A 109 -22.05 -5.49 -18.62
CA CYS A 109 -21.86 -6.41 -17.51
C CYS A 109 -22.10 -7.86 -17.98
N LEU A 110 -21.19 -8.76 -17.59
CA LEU A 110 -21.22 -10.18 -17.86
C LEU A 110 -21.30 -10.93 -16.53
N LEU A 111 -22.24 -11.88 -16.42
CA LEU A 111 -22.24 -12.87 -15.36
C LEU A 111 -21.29 -14.00 -15.76
N ILE A 112 -20.23 -14.19 -14.97
CA ILE A 112 -19.17 -15.14 -15.27
C ILE A 112 -19.14 -16.22 -14.19
N LYS A 113 -19.19 -17.48 -14.62
CA LYS A 113 -18.93 -18.64 -13.78
C LYS A 113 -17.42 -18.85 -13.68
N ILE A 114 -16.93 -18.93 -12.44
CA ILE A 114 -15.54 -19.23 -12.13
C ILE A 114 -15.46 -20.67 -11.61
N THR A 115 -14.65 -21.48 -12.27
CA THR A 115 -14.39 -22.87 -11.87
C THR A 115 -12.91 -23.09 -11.62
N ILE A 116 -12.56 -24.07 -10.80
CA ILE A 116 -11.16 -24.48 -10.61
C ILE A 116 -10.95 -25.73 -11.44
N ASP A 117 -9.96 -25.70 -12.32
CA ASP A 117 -9.54 -26.85 -13.07
C ASP A 117 -8.92 -27.90 -12.13
N ALA A 118 -9.47 -29.11 -12.11
CA ALA A 118 -9.03 -30.13 -11.16
C ALA A 118 -7.60 -30.64 -11.42
N ALA A 119 -7.10 -30.54 -12.65
CA ALA A 119 -5.76 -31.03 -13.01
C ALA A 119 -4.67 -29.99 -12.70
N THR A 120 -4.97 -28.71 -12.94
CA THR A 120 -3.99 -27.63 -12.86
C THR A 120 -4.18 -26.71 -11.66
N SER A 121 -5.32 -26.82 -10.96
CA SER A 121 -5.74 -25.91 -9.88
C SER A 121 -5.83 -24.43 -10.30
N MET A 122 -5.90 -24.16 -11.61
CA MET A 122 -6.05 -22.82 -12.17
C MET A 122 -7.53 -22.45 -12.29
N LYS A 123 -7.85 -21.17 -12.10
CA LYS A 123 -9.17 -20.61 -12.37
C LYS A 123 -9.50 -20.67 -13.87
N LYS A 124 -10.75 -21.01 -14.18
CA LYS A 124 -11.37 -20.97 -15.50
C LYS A 124 -12.61 -20.09 -15.46
N TYR A 125 -12.74 -19.23 -16.46
CA TYR A 125 -13.81 -18.25 -16.58
C TYR A 125 -14.73 -18.65 -17.73
N ALA A 126 -16.05 -18.56 -17.50
CA ALA A 126 -17.05 -18.78 -18.54
C ALA A 126 -18.22 -17.82 -18.37
N VAL A 127 -18.45 -16.97 -19.38
CA VAL A 127 -19.66 -16.15 -19.49
C VAL A 127 -20.87 -17.07 -19.56
N VAL A 128 -21.87 -16.78 -18.73
CA VAL A 128 -23.15 -17.50 -18.71
C VAL A 128 -24.33 -16.59 -19.04
N TYR A 129 -24.16 -15.27 -18.97
CA TYR A 129 -25.17 -14.28 -19.31
C TYR A 129 -24.50 -12.91 -19.54
N PRO A 130 -24.97 -12.07 -20.48
CA PRO A 130 -26.02 -12.31 -21.46
C PRO A 130 -25.74 -13.46 -22.44
N GLU A 131 -26.80 -14.14 -22.91
CA GLU A 131 -26.67 -15.32 -23.78
C GLU A 131 -26.00 -14.98 -25.12
N GLU A 132 -26.23 -13.77 -25.64
CA GLU A 132 -25.66 -13.30 -26.90
C GLU A 132 -24.12 -13.21 -26.90
N TYR A 133 -23.48 -13.08 -25.74
CA TYR A 133 -22.03 -12.97 -25.61
C TYR A 133 -21.35 -14.29 -25.19
N VAL A 134 -22.13 -15.34 -24.91
CA VAL A 134 -21.58 -16.61 -24.40
C VAL A 134 -20.57 -17.20 -25.38
N ASP A 135 -20.95 -17.37 -26.65
CA ASP A 135 -20.06 -17.99 -27.64
C ASP A 135 -18.93 -17.04 -28.06
N GLU A 136 -19.25 -15.75 -28.26
CA GLU A 136 -18.29 -14.72 -28.68
C GLU A 136 -17.15 -14.54 -27.68
N VAL A 137 -17.45 -14.56 -26.38
CA VAL A 137 -16.47 -14.30 -25.33
C VAL A 137 -15.79 -15.58 -24.86
N ASN A 138 -16.54 -16.68 -24.71
CA ASN A 138 -15.96 -17.91 -24.15
C ASN A 138 -14.88 -18.53 -25.05
N GLN A 139 -14.86 -18.25 -26.35
CA GLN A 139 -13.74 -18.68 -27.20
C GLN A 139 -12.40 -18.03 -26.80
N TYR A 140 -12.41 -16.83 -26.23
CA TYR A 140 -11.20 -16.13 -25.76
C TYR A 140 -10.84 -16.49 -24.32
N LEU A 141 -11.80 -16.91 -23.51
CA LEU A 141 -11.58 -17.37 -22.13
C LEU A 141 -11.08 -18.83 -22.06
N GLN A 142 -10.85 -19.47 -23.20
CA GLN A 142 -10.32 -20.82 -23.31
C GLN A 142 -8.83 -20.82 -23.65
N GLY A 143 -8.08 -21.72 -23.00
CA GLY A 143 -6.67 -21.99 -23.35
C GLY A 143 -5.65 -20.99 -22.79
N ASP A 144 -4.41 -21.11 -23.29
CA ASP A 144 -3.22 -20.41 -22.80
C ASP A 144 -3.22 -18.89 -23.09
N THR A 145 -4.16 -18.37 -23.91
CA THR A 145 -4.28 -16.94 -24.27
C THR A 145 -5.37 -16.19 -23.51
N SER A 146 -6.08 -16.86 -22.60
CA SER A 146 -7.17 -16.26 -21.81
C SER A 146 -6.77 -14.99 -21.03
N TYR A 147 -5.49 -14.88 -20.65
CA TYR A 147 -4.94 -13.70 -19.99
C TYR A 147 -5.11 -12.40 -20.78
N GLU A 148 -5.21 -12.45 -22.11
CA GLU A 148 -5.40 -11.27 -22.96
C GLU A 148 -6.79 -10.67 -22.75
N TYR A 149 -7.82 -11.52 -22.75
CA TYR A 149 -9.19 -11.09 -22.54
C TYR A 149 -9.45 -10.64 -21.10
N LEU A 150 -8.89 -11.35 -20.11
CA LEU A 150 -9.10 -11.04 -18.69
C LEU A 150 -8.66 -9.62 -18.30
N GLN A 151 -7.71 -9.02 -19.03
CA GLN A 151 -7.27 -7.63 -18.80
C GLN A 151 -8.37 -6.60 -19.07
N GLY A 152 -9.34 -6.91 -19.93
CA GLY A 152 -10.48 -6.05 -20.21
C GLY A 152 -11.65 -6.19 -19.22
N LEU A 153 -11.52 -7.08 -18.22
CA LEU A 153 -12.58 -7.39 -17.27
C LEU A 153 -12.30 -6.78 -15.89
N THR A 154 -13.23 -5.96 -15.42
CA THR A 154 -13.20 -5.38 -14.06
C THR A 154 -14.45 -5.77 -13.30
N SER A 155 -14.30 -6.35 -12.11
CA SER A 155 -15.44 -6.74 -11.28
C SER A 155 -16.27 -5.52 -10.87
N LEU A 156 -17.52 -5.71 -10.45
CA LEU A 156 -18.34 -4.60 -9.96
C LEU A 156 -17.79 -3.91 -8.70
N LYS A 157 -16.76 -4.47 -8.05
CA LYS A 157 -16.01 -3.85 -6.94
C LYS A 157 -14.75 -3.11 -7.40
N GLY A 158 -14.54 -3.00 -8.71
CA GLY A 158 -13.38 -2.34 -9.31
C GLY A 158 -12.15 -3.23 -9.38
N GLN A 159 -12.25 -4.52 -9.05
CA GLN A 159 -11.08 -5.39 -8.99
C GLN A 159 -10.81 -6.09 -10.33
N LEU A 160 -9.55 -6.24 -10.70
CA LEU A 160 -9.14 -7.05 -11.86
C LEU A 160 -9.58 -8.51 -11.72
N ALA A 161 -9.97 -9.13 -12.84
CA ALA A 161 -10.10 -10.58 -12.89
C ALA A 161 -8.75 -11.25 -12.60
N ASN A 162 -8.71 -12.31 -11.82
CA ASN A 162 -7.46 -13.01 -11.53
C ASN A 162 -7.01 -13.85 -12.72
N ASP A 163 -5.72 -13.83 -13.04
CA ASP A 163 -5.12 -14.72 -14.04
C ASP A 163 -4.12 -15.67 -13.36
N ASP A 164 -4.40 -16.97 -13.41
CA ASP A 164 -3.59 -18.02 -12.78
C ASP A 164 -2.46 -18.54 -13.69
N SER A 165 -2.30 -18.02 -14.90
CA SER A 165 -1.31 -18.50 -15.88
C SER A 165 0.15 -18.41 -15.38
N TRP A 166 0.46 -17.52 -14.44
CA TRP A 166 1.77 -17.43 -13.78
C TRP A 166 2.09 -18.67 -12.92
N LYS A 167 1.09 -19.47 -12.52
CA LYS A 167 1.29 -20.72 -11.74
C LYS A 167 1.88 -21.85 -12.56
N LYS A 168 1.93 -21.72 -13.90
CA LYS A 168 2.58 -22.70 -14.77
C LYS A 168 4.05 -22.84 -14.37
N VAL A 169 4.48 -24.07 -14.11
CA VAL A 169 5.81 -24.36 -13.54
C VAL A 169 6.82 -24.65 -14.64
N TYR A 170 8.01 -24.06 -14.51
CA TYR A 170 9.13 -24.21 -15.42
C TYR A 170 10.41 -24.54 -14.68
N THR A 171 11.37 -25.13 -15.40
CA THR A 171 12.74 -25.33 -14.94
C THR A 171 13.64 -24.28 -15.58
N PRO A 172 14.60 -23.68 -14.83
CA PRO A 172 15.60 -22.79 -15.42
C PRO A 172 16.33 -23.43 -16.60
N SER A 173 16.65 -22.64 -17.63
CA SER A 173 17.42 -23.12 -18.79
C SER A 173 18.86 -23.44 -18.39
N ALA A 174 19.56 -24.22 -19.22
CA ALA A 174 20.98 -24.52 -19.02
C ALA A 174 21.90 -23.29 -19.16
N SER A 175 21.40 -22.17 -19.73
CA SER A 175 22.13 -20.91 -19.85
C SER A 175 22.14 -20.08 -18.55
N VAL A 176 21.30 -20.42 -17.56
CA VAL A 176 21.26 -19.73 -16.27
C VAL A 176 22.49 -20.07 -15.45
N THR A 177 23.18 -19.04 -14.97
CA THR A 177 24.35 -19.19 -14.11
C THR A 177 23.97 -19.81 -12.77
N THR A 178 24.80 -20.74 -12.28
CA THR A 178 24.62 -21.35 -10.95
C THR A 178 25.81 -21.09 -10.04
N LYS A 179 25.57 -21.03 -8.73
CA LYS A 179 26.58 -20.96 -7.67
C LYS A 179 26.39 -22.10 -6.68
N THR A 180 27.49 -22.63 -6.14
CA THR A 180 27.43 -23.63 -5.08
C THR A 180 27.87 -23.01 -3.76
N GLN A 181 27.01 -23.07 -2.74
CA GLN A 181 27.31 -22.63 -1.38
C GLN A 181 26.83 -23.71 -0.40
N ASP A 182 27.70 -24.10 0.53
CA ASP A 182 27.42 -25.12 1.56
C ASP A 182 26.87 -26.45 0.98
N GLY A 183 27.33 -26.83 -0.20
CA GLY A 183 26.90 -28.05 -0.91
C GLY A 183 25.56 -27.92 -1.64
N ILE A 184 24.89 -26.77 -1.59
CA ILE A 184 23.63 -26.48 -2.29
C ILE A 184 23.94 -25.67 -3.55
N THR A 185 23.34 -26.07 -4.69
CA THR A 185 23.42 -25.32 -5.94
C THR A 185 22.25 -24.37 -6.05
N TYR A 186 22.55 -23.10 -6.28
CA TYR A 186 21.62 -22.00 -6.45
C TYR A 186 21.69 -21.44 -7.87
N TYR A 187 20.54 -21.17 -8.47
CA TYR A 187 20.40 -20.41 -9.70
C TYR A 187 20.51 -18.91 -9.40
N ASP A 188 21.35 -18.21 -10.15
CA ASP A 188 21.49 -16.76 -10.05
C ASP A 188 20.26 -16.07 -10.64
N ILE A 189 19.59 -15.26 -9.81
CA ILE A 189 18.33 -14.61 -10.18
C ILE A 189 18.51 -13.62 -11.34
N GLU A 190 19.62 -12.87 -11.37
CA GLU A 190 19.85 -11.88 -12.42
C GLU A 190 20.07 -12.57 -13.77
N SER A 191 20.84 -13.66 -13.79
CA SER A 191 21.05 -14.48 -14.98
C SER A 191 19.75 -15.11 -15.50
N LEU A 192 18.88 -15.61 -14.61
CA LEU A 192 17.56 -16.12 -15.01
C LEU A 192 16.69 -15.01 -15.60
N LYS A 193 16.59 -13.84 -14.95
CA LYS A 193 15.85 -12.69 -15.48
C LYS A 193 16.35 -12.26 -16.85
N GLU A 194 17.66 -12.28 -17.06
CA GLU A 194 18.27 -12.00 -18.36
C GLU A 194 17.84 -13.03 -19.42
N SER A 195 17.86 -14.32 -19.09
CA SER A 195 17.41 -15.37 -20.02
C SER A 195 15.92 -15.22 -20.40
N ILE A 196 15.06 -14.85 -19.44
CA ILE A 196 13.63 -14.57 -19.68
C ILE A 196 13.48 -13.39 -20.63
N SER A 197 14.23 -12.31 -20.42
CA SER A 197 14.19 -11.12 -21.28
C SER A 197 14.64 -11.38 -22.72
N LYS A 198 15.51 -12.39 -22.94
CA LYS A 198 15.97 -12.82 -24.27
C LYS A 198 15.03 -13.79 -24.97
N GLY A 199 13.92 -14.18 -24.33
CA GLY A 199 12.99 -15.18 -24.87
C GLY A 199 13.49 -16.61 -24.79
N GLU A 200 14.53 -16.90 -23.99
CA GLU A 200 15.02 -18.26 -23.73
C GLU A 200 14.14 -19.03 -22.73
N GLY A 201 13.02 -18.42 -22.28
CA GLY A 201 11.99 -18.96 -21.40
C GLY A 201 10.60 -18.40 -21.75
N THR A 202 9.59 -18.68 -20.92
CA THR A 202 8.26 -18.09 -21.11
C THR A 202 8.21 -16.68 -20.53
N SER A 203 7.43 -15.79 -21.16
CA SER A 203 7.31 -14.40 -20.74
C SER A 203 6.68 -14.20 -19.34
N PHE A 204 6.12 -15.25 -18.75
CA PHE A 204 5.55 -15.30 -17.40
C PHE A 204 5.48 -16.77 -16.93
N GLY A 205 5.41 -16.99 -15.62
CA GLY A 205 5.45 -18.34 -15.04
C GLY A 205 6.12 -18.42 -13.67
N THR A 206 6.15 -19.63 -13.11
CA THR A 206 6.87 -19.95 -11.86
C THR A 206 8.03 -20.86 -12.16
N TYR A 207 9.24 -20.45 -11.81
CA TYR A 207 10.44 -21.28 -11.85
C TYR A 207 10.70 -21.85 -10.45
N THR A 208 10.95 -23.15 -10.36
CA THR A 208 11.25 -23.84 -9.09
C THR A 208 12.71 -24.26 -9.02
N GLY A 209 13.30 -24.20 -7.82
CA GLY A 209 14.71 -24.49 -7.57
C GLY A 209 15.24 -23.70 -6.38
N ASN A 210 16.53 -23.78 -6.09
CA ASN A 210 17.13 -22.87 -5.11
C ASN A 210 17.63 -21.64 -5.88
N PHE A 211 17.20 -20.45 -5.50
CA PHE A 211 17.57 -19.20 -6.14
C PHE A 211 18.36 -18.34 -5.18
N ILE A 212 19.27 -17.53 -5.70
CA ILE A 212 20.09 -16.62 -4.91
C ILE A 212 20.05 -15.21 -5.49
N LYS A 213 19.84 -14.22 -4.61
CA LYS A 213 19.95 -12.79 -4.88
C LYS A 213 21.09 -12.24 -4.06
N GLU A 214 22.07 -11.65 -4.74
CA GLU A 214 23.21 -11.01 -4.10
C GLU A 214 23.37 -9.58 -4.61
N GLY A 215 23.97 -8.74 -3.79
CA GLY A 215 24.34 -7.40 -4.18
C GLY A 215 25.15 -6.70 -3.11
N THR A 216 25.55 -5.48 -3.44
CA THR A 216 26.31 -4.62 -2.54
C THR A 216 25.66 -3.25 -2.45
N TYR A 217 25.70 -2.63 -1.28
CA TYR A 217 25.29 -1.25 -1.09
C TYR A 217 26.26 -0.52 -0.16
N THR A 218 26.37 0.78 -0.35
CA THR A 218 27.13 1.64 0.56
C THR A 218 26.19 2.18 1.62
N THR A 219 26.54 2.02 2.89
CA THR A 219 25.77 2.56 4.02
C THR A 219 25.86 4.09 4.08
N ALA A 220 25.02 4.71 4.90
CA ALA A 220 25.09 6.14 5.16
C ALA A 220 26.45 6.57 5.76
N THR A 221 27.15 5.67 6.48
CA THR A 221 28.48 5.91 7.04
C THR A 221 29.62 5.72 6.03
N GLY A 222 29.32 5.28 4.80
CA GLY A 222 30.31 5.06 3.75
C GLY A 222 30.91 3.64 3.71
N GLU A 223 30.45 2.74 4.57
CA GLU A 223 30.85 1.32 4.56
C GLU A 223 30.18 0.59 3.38
N VAL A 224 30.92 -0.27 2.67
CA VAL A 224 30.33 -1.13 1.64
C VAL A 224 29.91 -2.45 2.29
N LYS A 225 28.60 -2.73 2.26
CA LYS A 225 28.01 -3.98 2.73
C LYS A 225 27.61 -4.86 1.55
N THR A 226 27.64 -6.17 1.78
CA THR A 226 27.11 -7.19 0.86
C THR A 226 25.88 -7.85 1.48
N TYR A 227 24.90 -8.19 0.67
CA TYR A 227 23.74 -8.98 1.09
C TYR A 227 23.59 -10.19 0.17
N THR A 228 23.13 -11.30 0.75
CA THR A 228 22.85 -12.56 0.07
C THR A 228 21.56 -13.13 0.64
N HIS A 229 20.58 -13.39 -0.22
CA HIS A 229 19.28 -13.94 0.13
C HIS A 229 18.91 -15.09 -0.80
N THR A 230 18.19 -16.08 -0.28
CA THR A 230 17.81 -17.27 -1.04
C THR A 230 16.29 -17.45 -1.09
N TYR A 231 15.82 -18.11 -2.15
CA TYR A 231 14.40 -18.33 -2.42
C TYR A 231 14.17 -19.71 -3.05
N ASP A 232 12.96 -20.25 -2.94
CA ASP A 232 12.58 -21.56 -3.50
C ASP A 232 11.94 -21.43 -4.90
N LYS A 233 11.45 -20.24 -5.22
CA LYS A 233 10.68 -19.95 -6.42
C LYS A 233 11.01 -18.56 -6.94
N LEU A 234 11.15 -18.44 -8.26
CA LEU A 234 11.04 -17.17 -8.96
C LEU A 234 9.69 -17.12 -9.68
N VAL A 235 8.90 -16.08 -9.43
CA VAL A 235 7.60 -15.86 -10.09
C VAL A 235 7.70 -14.67 -11.01
N ALA A 236 7.49 -14.91 -12.30
CA ALA A 236 7.49 -13.92 -13.36
C ALA A 236 6.04 -13.57 -13.74
N VAL A 237 5.66 -12.30 -13.57
CA VAL A 237 4.35 -11.77 -14.00
C VAL A 237 4.51 -10.69 -15.06
N GLY A 238 3.63 -10.72 -16.05
CA GLY A 238 3.61 -9.80 -17.19
C GLY A 238 2.29 -9.03 -17.36
N THR A 239 1.29 -9.24 -16.51
CA THR A 239 0.01 -8.49 -16.52
C THR A 239 -0.45 -8.13 -15.10
N GLY A 240 -1.29 -7.11 -14.96
CA GLY A 240 -1.90 -6.73 -13.69
C GLY A 240 -2.76 -7.85 -13.08
N ASN A 241 -3.46 -8.61 -13.93
CA ASN A 241 -4.31 -9.75 -13.54
C ASN A 241 -3.48 -10.89 -12.92
N GLN A 242 -2.28 -11.15 -13.43
CA GLN A 242 -1.35 -12.13 -12.84
C GLN A 242 -0.84 -11.66 -11.48
N LEU A 243 -0.51 -10.37 -11.34
CA LEU A 243 -0.13 -9.78 -10.06
C LEU A 243 -1.28 -9.84 -9.03
N ALA A 244 -2.52 -9.60 -9.47
CA ALA A 244 -3.73 -9.73 -8.64
C ALA A 244 -3.99 -11.18 -8.20
N SER A 245 -3.71 -12.17 -9.06
CA SER A 245 -3.78 -13.59 -8.69
C SER A 245 -2.66 -14.00 -7.73
N PHE A 246 -1.43 -13.52 -7.96
CA PHE A 246 -0.30 -13.73 -7.07
C PHE A 246 -0.60 -13.23 -5.66
N ARG A 247 -1.14 -12.00 -5.55
CA ARG A 247 -1.64 -11.44 -4.30
C ARG A 247 -2.56 -12.39 -3.56
N GLU A 248 -3.62 -12.87 -4.21
CA GLU A 248 -4.58 -13.79 -3.58
C GLU A 248 -3.91 -15.09 -3.10
N THR A 249 -2.92 -15.57 -3.83
CA THR A 249 -2.20 -16.80 -3.49
C THR A 249 -1.31 -16.59 -2.25
N VAL A 250 -0.60 -15.47 -2.16
CA VAL A 250 0.23 -15.11 -1.00
C VAL A 250 -0.63 -14.85 0.23
N SER A 251 -1.74 -14.12 0.10
CA SER A 251 -2.68 -13.86 1.22
C SER A 251 -3.27 -15.13 1.83
N LYS A 252 -3.31 -16.23 1.08
CA LYS A 252 -3.79 -17.54 1.55
C LYS A 252 -2.67 -18.46 2.05
N SER A 253 -1.41 -18.09 1.87
CA SER A 253 -0.28 -18.93 2.25
C SER A 253 0.06 -18.74 3.73
N THR A 254 0.49 -19.82 4.38
CA THR A 254 0.84 -19.79 5.82
C THR A 254 2.20 -19.14 6.08
N ASP A 255 3.04 -19.05 5.05
CA ASP A 255 4.41 -18.55 5.08
C ASP A 255 4.53 -17.11 4.54
N ASN A 256 3.41 -16.46 4.19
CA ASN A 256 3.36 -15.13 3.58
C ASN A 256 4.26 -14.99 2.34
N GLY A 257 4.47 -16.09 1.61
CA GLY A 257 5.28 -16.11 0.41
C GLY A 257 6.78 -15.97 0.63
N SER A 258 7.32 -16.33 1.80
CA SER A 258 8.76 -16.23 2.11
C SER A 258 9.69 -16.91 1.09
N GLY A 259 9.27 -18.04 0.52
CA GLY A 259 10.04 -18.75 -0.51
C GLY A 259 9.94 -18.14 -1.92
N TYR A 260 9.17 -17.06 -2.13
CA TYR A 260 8.91 -16.49 -3.44
C TYR A 260 9.79 -15.27 -3.73
N TYR A 261 10.33 -15.21 -4.94
CA TYR A 261 10.93 -14.03 -5.54
C TYR A 261 10.08 -13.55 -6.72
N LEU A 262 9.30 -12.49 -6.51
CA LEU A 262 8.45 -11.90 -7.54
C LEU A 262 9.26 -10.98 -8.47
N THR A 263 9.08 -11.14 -9.78
CA THR A 263 9.67 -10.26 -10.78
C THR A 263 8.66 -9.91 -11.87
N LEU A 264 8.85 -8.73 -12.46
CA LEU A 264 8.06 -8.23 -13.57
C LEU A 264 8.77 -8.55 -14.89
N THR A 265 8.01 -8.87 -15.92
CA THR A 265 8.54 -9.11 -17.28
C THR A 265 8.07 -8.09 -18.31
N LYS A 266 7.09 -7.26 -17.95
CA LYS A 266 6.53 -6.17 -18.75
C LYS A 266 6.07 -5.04 -17.83
N ASP A 267 5.83 -3.88 -18.42
CA ASP A 267 5.08 -2.82 -17.75
C ASP A 267 3.64 -3.34 -17.54
N LEU A 268 3.14 -3.20 -16.31
CA LEU A 268 1.80 -3.62 -15.91
C LEU A 268 0.86 -2.43 -15.93
N ASP A 269 -0.31 -2.57 -16.53
CA ASP A 269 -1.42 -1.64 -16.37
C ASP A 269 -2.48 -2.27 -15.46
N LEU A 270 -2.89 -1.55 -14.43
CA LEU A 270 -3.99 -1.97 -13.55
C LEU A 270 -5.35 -1.44 -14.03
N ASN A 271 -5.41 -0.73 -15.16
CA ASN A 271 -6.64 -0.23 -15.80
C ASN A 271 -7.52 0.62 -14.87
N GLY A 272 -6.91 1.32 -13.91
CA GLY A 272 -7.63 2.09 -12.89
C GLY A 272 -8.41 1.24 -11.89
N ALA A 273 -8.14 -0.06 -11.85
CA ALA A 273 -8.78 -1.00 -10.94
C ALA A 273 -8.46 -0.65 -9.48
N GLU A 274 -9.45 -0.89 -8.64
CA GLU A 274 -9.39 -0.79 -7.19
C GLU A 274 -8.44 -1.88 -6.65
N TRP A 275 -7.23 -1.47 -6.28
CA TRP A 275 -6.19 -2.37 -5.83
C TRP A 275 -6.43 -2.81 -4.39
N ALA A 276 -6.76 -4.09 -4.20
CA ALA A 276 -6.60 -4.71 -2.89
C ALA A 276 -5.11 -5.01 -2.65
N PRO A 277 -4.50 -4.53 -1.55
CA PRO A 277 -3.10 -4.77 -1.22
C PRO A 277 -2.75 -6.27 -1.10
N ILE A 278 -1.51 -6.63 -1.42
CA ILE A 278 -0.91 -7.89 -0.93
C ILE A 278 -0.82 -7.78 0.59
N GLU A 279 -1.41 -8.71 1.32
CA GLU A 279 -1.54 -8.66 2.78
C GLU A 279 -0.16 -8.59 3.45
N ARG A 280 0.42 -9.72 3.80
CA ARG A 280 1.80 -9.80 4.27
C ARG A 280 2.64 -10.50 3.23
N TYR A 281 3.79 -9.93 2.89
CA TYR A 281 4.72 -10.54 1.94
C TYR A 281 6.15 -10.57 2.48
N SER A 282 6.64 -11.79 2.68
CA SER A 282 7.97 -12.09 3.22
C SER A 282 8.98 -12.50 2.13
N GLY A 283 8.57 -12.49 0.86
CA GLY A 283 9.41 -12.82 -0.28
C GLY A 283 10.21 -11.63 -0.83
N GLY A 284 10.97 -11.84 -1.90
CA GLY A 284 11.69 -10.79 -2.61
C GLY A 284 10.89 -10.20 -3.76
N PHE A 285 11.04 -8.90 -4.05
CA PHE A 285 10.47 -8.28 -5.25
C PHE A 285 11.55 -7.53 -6.02
N ASP A 286 11.68 -7.83 -7.31
CA ASP A 286 12.50 -7.03 -8.21
C ASP A 286 11.85 -6.75 -9.58
N GLY A 287 11.52 -5.49 -9.84
CA GLY A 287 10.95 -5.00 -11.10
C GLY A 287 11.97 -4.56 -12.16
N LYS A 288 13.27 -4.85 -12.02
CA LYS A 288 14.31 -4.42 -12.96
C LYS A 288 14.10 -5.02 -14.35
N LYS A 289 14.19 -4.18 -15.39
CA LYS A 289 14.29 -4.60 -16.80
C LYS A 289 15.67 -5.20 -17.02
N GLY A 290 15.76 -6.38 -17.64
CA GLY A 290 16.96 -7.25 -17.73
C GLY A 290 18.28 -6.53 -18.05
N SER A 291 18.85 -6.78 -19.23
CA SER A 291 20.09 -6.13 -19.66
C SER A 291 19.87 -4.71 -20.22
N GLU A 292 18.61 -4.36 -20.52
CA GLU A 292 18.21 -3.05 -21.06
C GLU A 292 18.35 -1.90 -20.05
N GLY A 293 18.41 -2.22 -18.75
CA GLY A 293 18.42 -1.23 -17.67
C GLY A 293 17.06 -0.57 -17.42
N GLY A 294 16.92 0.02 -16.24
CA GLY A 294 15.66 0.63 -15.80
C GLY A 294 14.70 -0.34 -15.10
N THR A 295 13.47 0.09 -14.93
CA THR A 295 12.46 -0.52 -14.06
C THR A 295 11.15 -0.68 -14.80
N TYR A 296 10.51 -1.83 -14.68
CA TYR A 296 9.15 -2.03 -15.15
C TYR A 296 8.18 -1.17 -14.34
N LYS A 297 7.14 -0.67 -15.02
CA LYS A 297 6.09 0.15 -14.42
C LYS A 297 4.93 -0.70 -13.93
N ILE A 298 4.26 -0.23 -12.89
CA ILE A 298 2.89 -0.61 -12.51
C ILE A 298 2.07 0.68 -12.58
N SER A 299 1.16 0.76 -13.54
CA SER A 299 0.45 1.99 -13.91
C SER A 299 -1.01 1.94 -13.49
N ASN A 300 -1.62 3.12 -13.33
CA ASN A 300 -3.05 3.30 -13.04
C ASN A 300 -3.46 2.60 -11.73
N PHE A 301 -2.61 2.73 -10.72
CA PHE A 301 -2.80 2.16 -9.41
C PHE A 301 -3.81 3.00 -8.61
N ALA A 302 -4.99 2.45 -8.32
CA ALA A 302 -6.04 3.15 -7.59
C ALA A 302 -6.37 2.47 -6.25
N MET A 303 -6.56 3.26 -5.20
CA MET A 303 -7.16 2.82 -3.93
C MET A 303 -8.06 3.93 -3.39
N THR A 304 -9.33 3.62 -3.21
CA THR A 304 -10.37 4.50 -2.68
C THR A 304 -11.03 3.87 -1.46
N ASP A 305 -12.10 4.49 -0.97
CA ASP A 305 -12.90 3.95 0.12
C ASP A 305 -13.43 2.52 -0.13
N VAL A 306 -13.58 2.12 -1.40
CA VAL A 306 -13.96 0.74 -1.79
C VAL A 306 -12.91 -0.29 -1.36
N THR A 307 -11.63 0.11 -1.25
CA THR A 307 -10.51 -0.71 -0.72
C THR A 307 -10.63 -0.98 0.81
N ALA A 308 -11.82 -0.90 1.38
CA ALA A 308 -12.09 -1.06 2.81
C ALA A 308 -11.78 -2.46 3.39
N ALA A 309 -11.79 -3.50 2.55
CA ALA A 309 -11.56 -4.87 2.97
C ALA A 309 -10.06 -5.20 3.03
N VAL A 310 -9.37 -4.70 4.06
CA VAL A 310 -7.97 -5.07 4.37
C VAL A 310 -7.90 -5.89 5.65
N GLN A 311 -6.80 -6.64 5.80
CA GLN A 311 -6.53 -7.37 7.01
C GLN A 311 -6.20 -6.38 8.12
N THR A 312 -6.79 -6.56 9.31
CA THR A 312 -6.44 -5.74 10.47
C THR A 312 -5.33 -6.38 11.26
N TYR A 313 -4.33 -5.59 11.64
CA TYR A 313 -3.25 -6.03 12.52
C TYR A 313 -3.41 -5.41 13.90
N GLU A 314 -3.33 -6.19 14.96
CA GLU A 314 -3.47 -5.65 16.31
C GLU A 314 -2.25 -4.81 16.70
N SER A 315 -2.51 -3.65 17.30
CA SER A 315 -1.47 -2.85 17.94
C SER A 315 -1.03 -3.51 19.23
N SER A 316 0.25 -3.82 19.29
CA SER A 316 0.85 -4.38 20.49
C SER A 316 1.04 -3.39 21.64
N THR A 317 0.79 -2.08 21.43
CA THR A 317 0.89 -1.03 22.45
C THR A 317 -0.47 -0.56 22.98
N THR A 318 -1.46 -0.39 22.10
CA THR A 318 -2.76 0.21 22.46
C THR A 318 -3.94 -0.74 22.32
N GLY A 319 -3.74 -1.98 21.84
CA GLY A 319 -4.82 -2.95 21.59
C GLY A 319 -5.79 -2.55 20.48
N GLY A 320 -5.48 -1.50 19.69
CA GLY A 320 -6.30 -1.03 18.57
C GLY A 320 -5.87 -1.63 17.23
N SER A 321 -6.77 -1.66 16.24
CA SER A 321 -6.49 -2.22 14.91
C SER A 321 -5.72 -1.25 14.01
N TYR A 322 -4.68 -1.75 13.35
CA TYR A 322 -3.95 -1.09 12.27
C TYR A 322 -4.44 -1.57 10.92
N PHE A 323 -4.63 -0.61 10.01
CA PHE A 323 -5.08 -0.78 8.64
C PHE A 323 -3.98 -0.20 7.75
N TYR A 324 -3.30 -1.07 7.03
CA TYR A 324 -2.17 -0.70 6.18
C TYR A 324 -2.59 -0.74 4.71
N TYR A 325 -2.28 0.32 3.98
CA TYR A 325 -2.60 0.46 2.57
C TYR A 325 -1.35 0.76 1.75
N GLY A 326 -1.24 0.09 0.60
CA GLY A 326 -0.17 0.20 -0.38
C GLY A 326 -0.22 -0.94 -1.39
N LEU A 327 0.79 -1.07 -2.24
CA LEU A 327 0.98 -2.30 -3.00
C LEU A 327 1.01 -3.52 -2.06
N PHE A 328 1.66 -3.34 -0.90
CA PHE A 328 1.68 -4.24 0.25
C PHE A 328 0.99 -3.61 1.48
N GLN A 329 0.25 -4.38 2.28
CA GLN A 329 -0.09 -3.96 3.64
C GLN A 329 1.18 -4.02 4.49
N VAL A 330 1.83 -5.19 4.50
CA VAL A 330 3.06 -5.44 5.24
C VAL A 330 4.09 -6.08 4.32
N PHE A 331 5.24 -5.45 4.19
CA PHE A 331 6.41 -6.06 3.56
C PHE A 331 7.45 -6.38 4.62
N ASP A 332 7.82 -7.65 4.71
CA ASP A 332 8.81 -8.19 5.66
C ASP A 332 9.76 -9.20 4.99
N GLY A 333 9.98 -9.02 3.69
CA GLY A 333 11.01 -9.70 2.93
C GLY A 333 12.35 -8.98 2.96
N HIS A 334 13.38 -9.63 2.42
CA HIS A 334 14.75 -9.11 2.49
C HIS A 334 15.10 -8.06 1.43
N TYR A 335 14.50 -8.17 0.22
CA TYR A 335 14.80 -7.31 -0.92
C TYR A 335 13.52 -6.82 -1.61
N LEU A 336 13.41 -5.50 -1.78
CA LEU A 336 12.32 -4.84 -2.50
C LEU A 336 12.89 -3.73 -3.37
N GLY A 337 12.84 -3.87 -4.69
CA GLY A 337 13.40 -2.80 -5.51
C GLY A 337 13.10 -2.82 -6.99
N ASN A 338 13.59 -1.77 -7.63
CA ASN A 338 13.51 -1.56 -9.07
C ASN A 338 12.06 -1.49 -9.58
N ILE A 339 11.19 -0.77 -8.87
CA ILE A 339 9.76 -0.65 -9.20
C ILE A 339 9.46 0.79 -9.59
N THR A 340 8.70 1.00 -10.67
CA THR A 340 8.07 2.30 -10.95
C THR A 340 6.57 2.20 -10.78
N LEU A 341 5.99 3.04 -9.92
CA LEU A 341 4.55 3.20 -9.81
C LEU A 341 4.14 4.48 -10.54
N ASP A 342 3.29 4.34 -11.57
CA ASP A 342 2.85 5.46 -12.42
C ASP A 342 1.36 5.71 -12.27
N ASN A 343 0.97 6.98 -12.28
CA ASN A 343 -0.41 7.41 -12.06
C ASN A 343 -1.03 6.80 -10.79
N VAL A 344 -0.42 7.06 -9.63
CA VAL A 344 -0.88 6.54 -8.33
C VAL A 344 -2.03 7.41 -7.80
N ILE A 345 -3.23 6.86 -7.67
CA ILE A 345 -4.41 7.55 -7.17
C ILE A 345 -4.89 6.87 -5.89
N ILE A 346 -4.40 7.34 -4.74
CA ILE A 346 -4.84 6.84 -3.43
C ILE A 346 -5.65 7.94 -2.75
N ASN A 347 -6.93 7.70 -2.52
CA ASN A 347 -7.86 8.65 -1.92
C ASN A 347 -8.62 8.00 -0.75
N THR A 348 -8.05 8.17 0.44
CA THR A 348 -8.62 7.81 1.74
C THR A 348 -9.18 6.38 1.79
N PRO A 349 -8.34 5.37 1.52
CA PRO A 349 -8.84 4.01 1.38
C PRO A 349 -9.43 3.49 2.69
N GLY A 350 -10.57 2.81 2.62
CA GLY A 350 -11.27 2.26 3.79
C GLY A 350 -11.55 3.27 4.91
N VAL A 351 -11.98 4.48 4.58
CA VAL A 351 -12.34 5.51 5.56
C VAL A 351 -13.77 5.34 6.11
N SER A 352 -14.68 4.71 5.35
CA SER A 352 -16.08 4.45 5.75
C SER A 352 -16.26 3.22 6.64
N VAL A 353 -15.30 2.29 6.64
CA VAL A 353 -15.29 1.13 7.56
C VAL A 353 -14.90 1.55 8.98
N ASP A 354 -15.95 1.87 9.74
CA ASP A 354 -15.94 2.20 11.17
C ASP A 354 -15.04 3.38 11.58
N THR A 355 -15.63 4.57 11.45
CA THR A 355 -15.05 5.83 11.90
C THR A 355 -14.65 5.85 13.38
N ALA A 356 -15.08 4.92 14.26
CA ALA A 356 -14.66 4.94 15.67
C ALA A 356 -13.26 4.32 15.88
N ASN A 357 -12.90 3.28 15.12
CA ASN A 357 -11.68 2.49 15.30
C ASN A 357 -10.58 2.78 14.25
N ALA A 358 -10.94 3.26 13.05
CA ALA A 358 -9.98 3.69 12.02
C ALA A 358 -9.13 4.91 12.43
N LYS A 359 -9.42 5.56 13.57
CA LYS A 359 -8.81 6.84 14.00
C LYS A 359 -7.44 6.74 14.69
N THR A 360 -6.78 5.59 14.80
CA THR A 360 -5.38 5.55 15.33
C THR A 360 -4.42 4.66 14.55
N GLY A 361 -4.93 3.72 13.75
CA GLY A 361 -4.13 2.71 13.04
C GLY A 361 -4.16 2.83 11.53
N HIS A 362 -4.72 3.90 10.96
CA HIS A 362 -4.83 4.06 9.50
C HIS A 362 -3.52 4.57 8.90
N VAL A 363 -2.92 3.77 8.04
CA VAL A 363 -1.59 4.03 7.47
C VAL A 363 -1.61 3.80 5.96
N THR A 364 -1.20 4.80 5.20
CA THR A 364 -1.31 4.80 3.73
C THR A 364 0.02 5.15 3.09
N ALA A 365 0.42 4.39 2.08
CA ALA A 365 1.49 4.77 1.16
C ALA A 365 1.32 4.08 -0.20
N ALA A 366 2.16 4.41 -1.18
CA ALA A 366 2.08 3.78 -2.50
C ALA A 366 2.63 2.34 -2.51
N VAL A 367 3.75 2.09 -1.82
CA VAL A 367 4.47 0.82 -1.90
C VAL A 367 4.07 -0.11 -0.76
N ALA A 368 4.28 0.31 0.49
CA ALA A 368 3.94 -0.52 1.64
C ALA A 368 3.38 0.31 2.78
N GLY A 369 2.26 -0.15 3.36
CA GLY A 369 1.72 0.47 4.57
C GLY A 369 2.64 0.26 5.78
N LEU A 370 3.29 -0.90 5.89
CA LEU A 370 4.33 -1.20 6.88
C LEU A 370 5.53 -1.89 6.22
N ILE A 371 6.72 -1.36 6.50
CA ILE A 371 7.99 -2.06 6.35
C ILE A 371 8.32 -2.68 7.71
N ASP A 372 8.35 -4.01 7.77
CA ASP A 372 8.55 -4.78 9.01
C ASP A 372 9.87 -5.57 8.98
N ASN A 373 10.80 -5.21 9.87
CA ASN A 373 12.02 -5.99 10.12
C ASN A 373 11.93 -6.76 11.45
N HIS A 374 11.04 -7.76 11.50
CA HIS A 374 10.80 -8.57 12.71
C HIS A 374 11.82 -9.70 12.93
N ALA A 375 12.52 -10.14 11.90
CA ALA A 375 13.46 -11.27 12.00
C ALA A 375 14.92 -10.85 12.12
N GLY A 376 15.18 -9.54 12.26
CA GLY A 376 16.47 -9.03 12.68
C GLY A 376 17.57 -9.07 11.60
N TYR A 377 17.20 -9.01 10.32
CA TYR A 377 18.10 -9.11 9.17
C TYR A 377 18.40 -7.74 8.55
N ASP A 378 19.37 -7.69 7.63
CA ASP A 378 19.62 -6.52 6.79
C ASP A 378 18.63 -6.52 5.61
N MET A 379 17.73 -5.52 5.58
CA MET A 379 16.74 -5.30 4.53
C MET A 379 17.24 -4.25 3.53
N VAL A 380 17.11 -4.53 2.24
CA VAL A 380 17.47 -3.61 1.16
C VAL A 380 16.24 -3.23 0.34
N ILE A 381 15.95 -1.94 0.34
CA ILE A 381 14.87 -1.33 -0.44
C ILE A 381 15.51 -0.31 -1.40
N GLU A 382 15.33 -0.46 -2.71
CA GLU A 382 16.09 0.35 -3.66
C GLU A 382 15.39 0.67 -4.98
N ASN A 383 15.76 1.82 -5.57
CA ASN A 383 15.39 2.18 -6.94
C ASN A 383 13.87 2.17 -7.17
N ILE A 384 13.09 2.69 -6.21
CA ILE A 384 11.63 2.75 -6.31
C ILE A 384 11.20 4.19 -6.63
N THR A 385 10.40 4.36 -7.67
CA THR A 385 9.92 5.68 -8.10
C THR A 385 8.40 5.70 -8.19
N VAL A 386 7.75 6.65 -7.50
CA VAL A 386 6.36 7.04 -7.76
C VAL A 386 6.40 8.25 -8.70
N THR A 387 6.05 8.09 -9.98
CA THR A 387 6.28 9.12 -11.03
C THR A 387 5.21 10.21 -11.07
N SER A 388 4.00 9.92 -10.62
CA SER A 388 2.88 10.87 -10.67
C SER A 388 1.74 10.44 -9.75
N GLY A 389 0.84 11.38 -9.45
CA GLY A 389 -0.43 11.10 -8.80
C GLY A 389 -0.61 11.78 -7.44
N THR A 390 -1.53 11.23 -6.64
CA THR A 390 -1.95 11.77 -5.35
C THR A 390 -2.07 10.64 -4.34
N ILE A 391 -1.49 10.84 -3.16
CA ILE A 391 -1.52 9.90 -2.05
C ILE A 391 -2.15 10.60 -0.87
N LYS A 392 -3.42 10.29 -0.62
CA LYS A 392 -4.24 10.93 0.39
C LYS A 392 -4.75 9.86 1.34
N GLY A 393 -4.33 9.93 2.60
CA GLY A 393 -4.74 8.97 3.65
C GLY A 393 -5.41 9.68 4.83
N LEU A 394 -5.84 8.89 5.83
CA LEU A 394 -6.51 9.47 7.00
C LEU A 394 -5.50 10.05 8.00
N GLN A 395 -4.50 9.27 8.44
CA GLN A 395 -3.64 9.67 9.56
C GLN A 395 -2.15 9.67 9.28
N ARG A 396 -1.56 8.49 9.02
CA ARG A 396 -0.14 8.34 8.73
C ARG A 396 0.01 8.12 7.24
N VAL A 397 0.69 9.02 6.55
CA VAL A 397 0.77 8.98 5.10
C VAL A 397 2.19 9.19 4.63
N GLY A 398 2.70 8.24 3.84
CA GLY A 398 4.01 8.35 3.20
C GLY A 398 3.88 8.29 1.69
N GLY A 399 4.77 8.96 0.97
CA GLY A 399 4.79 8.86 -0.50
C GLY A 399 5.09 7.44 -0.98
N LEU A 400 6.02 6.73 -0.33
CA LEU A 400 6.34 5.33 -0.67
C LEU A 400 6.00 4.38 0.47
N PHE A 401 6.33 4.74 1.71
CA PHE A 401 6.21 3.86 2.87
C PHE A 401 5.40 4.50 3.99
N GLY A 402 4.48 3.77 4.59
CA GLY A 402 3.72 4.26 5.74
C GLY A 402 4.58 4.23 7.00
N ASN A 403 4.51 3.12 7.72
CA ASN A 403 5.30 2.85 8.91
C ASN A 403 6.58 2.09 8.55
N ILE A 404 7.66 2.38 9.26
CA ILE A 404 8.86 1.53 9.33
C ILE A 404 9.01 1.09 10.78
N GLY A 405 8.86 -0.20 11.05
CA GLY A 405 8.77 -0.72 12.41
C GLY A 405 8.63 -2.24 12.43
N THR A 406 7.81 -2.77 13.33
CA THR A 406 7.41 -4.19 13.31
C THR A 406 5.98 -4.37 13.80
N LEU A 407 5.36 -5.50 13.44
CA LEU A 407 4.11 -5.98 14.04
C LEU A 407 4.30 -6.53 15.47
N ALA A 408 5.54 -6.82 15.88
CA ALA A 408 5.84 -7.37 17.20
C ALA A 408 5.61 -6.35 18.35
N LYS A 409 5.80 -6.81 19.60
CA LYS A 409 5.47 -6.02 20.79
C LYS A 409 6.17 -4.66 20.82
N ASN A 410 5.38 -3.60 21.02
CA ASN A 410 5.76 -2.19 21.01
C ASN A 410 6.20 -1.61 19.66
N ASN A 411 6.01 -2.32 18.55
CA ASN A 411 6.45 -1.95 17.20
C ASN A 411 7.97 -1.69 17.11
N ASN A 412 8.77 -2.28 18.00
CA ASN A 412 10.20 -2.02 18.05
C ASN A 412 11.00 -2.83 17.02
N LEU A 413 11.88 -2.17 16.27
CA LEU A 413 12.77 -2.85 15.32
C LEU A 413 13.74 -3.80 16.05
N TYR A 414 13.95 -4.99 15.47
CA TYR A 414 14.92 -5.99 15.91
C TYR A 414 16.35 -5.62 15.50
N THR A 415 17.33 -6.51 15.57
CA THR A 415 18.71 -6.28 15.09
C THR A 415 18.76 -6.18 13.55
N GLY A 416 19.94 -5.98 12.94
CA GLY A 416 20.06 -5.83 11.48
C GLY A 416 19.98 -4.37 11.02
N SER A 417 19.41 -4.09 9.85
CA SER A 417 19.27 -2.72 9.34
C SER A 417 18.18 -2.63 8.27
N ILE A 418 17.64 -1.43 8.06
CA ILE A 418 16.74 -1.15 6.93
C ILE A 418 17.42 -0.08 6.08
N THR A 419 17.78 -0.41 4.84
CA THR A 419 18.39 0.55 3.91
C THR A 419 17.44 0.86 2.77
N ILE A 420 16.97 2.10 2.71
CA ILE A 420 16.11 2.65 1.67
C ILE A 420 16.96 3.58 0.81
N ARG A 421 17.16 3.24 -0.46
CA ARG A 421 18.08 3.99 -1.33
C ARG A 421 17.56 4.28 -2.74
N ASN A 422 17.95 5.43 -3.29
CA ASN A 422 17.56 5.85 -4.64
C ASN A 422 16.04 5.79 -4.85
N CYS A 423 15.28 6.20 -3.84
CA CYS A 423 13.82 6.18 -3.86
C CYS A 423 13.28 7.59 -4.13
N LYS A 424 12.30 7.71 -5.02
CA LYS A 424 11.81 9.01 -5.52
C LYS A 424 10.29 9.09 -5.45
N ASN A 425 9.77 10.19 -4.91
CA ASN A 425 8.34 10.49 -4.90
C ASN A 425 8.04 11.77 -5.69
N TYR A 426 7.18 11.68 -6.70
CA TYR A 426 6.64 12.84 -7.41
C TYR A 426 5.14 13.08 -7.11
N ALA A 427 4.47 12.14 -6.42
CA ALA A 427 3.06 12.28 -6.07
C ALA A 427 2.87 13.24 -4.89
N ASN A 428 1.81 14.04 -4.94
CA ASN A 428 1.45 14.88 -3.79
C ASN A 428 0.95 13.99 -2.65
N VAL A 429 1.46 14.20 -1.44
CA VAL A 429 1.10 13.46 -0.24
C VAL A 429 0.25 14.36 0.65
N SER A 430 -0.89 13.85 1.12
CA SER A 430 -1.79 14.62 1.99
C SER A 430 -2.52 13.76 3.02
N THR A 431 -2.96 14.38 4.11
CA THR A 431 -3.86 13.73 5.08
C THR A 431 -5.20 14.46 5.15
N VAL A 432 -6.30 13.71 5.32
CA VAL A 432 -7.64 14.31 5.59
C VAL A 432 -7.99 14.35 7.08
N GLY A 433 -7.34 13.52 7.89
CA GLY A 433 -7.64 13.41 9.30
C GLY A 433 -7.06 14.58 10.09
N SER A 434 -7.94 15.45 10.56
CA SER A 434 -7.71 16.25 11.76
C SER A 434 -7.80 15.33 12.97
N VAL A 435 -6.69 14.70 13.39
CA VAL A 435 -6.73 13.83 14.57
C VAL A 435 -6.24 14.56 15.82
N SER A 436 -7.12 14.61 16.81
CA SER A 436 -6.88 15.00 18.21
C SER A 436 -5.76 14.20 18.91
N ASN A 437 -5.17 13.18 18.25
CA ASN A 437 -4.13 12.32 18.80
C ASN A 437 -2.77 12.51 18.12
N ALA A 438 -1.70 12.29 18.89
CA ALA A 438 -0.33 12.72 18.63
C ALA A 438 0.42 12.03 17.46
N HIS A 439 -0.29 11.47 16.47
CA HIS A 439 0.28 10.58 15.45
C HIS A 439 -0.20 10.86 14.01
N ALA A 440 -0.64 12.09 13.70
CA ALA A 440 -0.83 12.52 12.31
C ALA A 440 0.54 12.84 11.71
N THR A 441 1.17 11.85 11.06
CA THR A 441 2.53 11.96 10.52
C THR A 441 2.51 11.85 9.01
N ILE A 442 3.20 12.76 8.34
CA ILE A 442 3.24 12.78 6.88
C ILE A 442 4.66 12.96 6.35
N GLY A 443 5.08 12.11 5.42
CA GLY A 443 6.39 12.21 4.81
C GLY A 443 6.36 12.03 3.30
N GLY A 444 7.18 12.78 2.58
CA GLY A 444 7.31 12.61 1.13
C GLY A 444 7.84 11.23 0.72
N ILE A 445 8.60 10.54 1.57
CA ILE A 445 9.03 9.15 1.36
C ILE A 445 8.40 8.21 2.39
N ALA A 446 8.58 8.48 3.69
CA ALA A 446 8.12 7.61 4.78
C ALA A 446 7.31 8.39 5.82
N ALA A 447 6.20 7.87 6.33
CA ALA A 447 5.38 8.60 7.30
C ALA A 447 6.02 8.64 8.70
N ILE A 448 6.49 7.49 9.21
CA ILE A 448 6.99 7.37 10.58
C ILE A 448 7.97 6.19 10.72
N THR A 449 8.97 6.34 11.60
CA THR A 449 9.79 5.23 12.09
C THR A 449 9.48 4.95 13.56
N TYR A 450 9.54 3.68 13.98
CA TYR A 450 9.40 3.26 15.38
C TYR A 450 10.73 2.76 15.97
N LYS A 451 10.84 2.84 17.30
CA LYS A 451 12.05 2.61 18.12
C LYS A 451 12.87 1.39 17.72
N THR A 452 14.18 1.58 17.58
CA THR A 452 15.20 0.50 17.63
C THR A 452 15.41 0.07 19.07
N ILE A 453 15.25 -1.22 19.38
CA ILE A 453 15.54 -1.71 20.73
C ILE A 453 17.01 -1.42 21.06
N ASN A 454 17.22 -0.66 22.12
CA ASN A 454 18.42 -0.69 22.94
C ASN A 454 17.87 -0.82 24.36
N SER A 455 18.09 -1.97 24.98
CA SER A 455 17.18 -2.65 25.91
C SER A 455 16.84 -1.88 27.20
N ALA A 456 15.60 -2.06 27.69
CA ALA A 456 15.28 -1.97 29.12
C ALA A 456 14.34 -3.10 29.59
N SER A 457 14.08 -4.10 28.74
CA SER A 457 13.53 -5.39 29.14
C SER A 457 13.95 -6.44 28.11
N ASN A 458 14.84 -7.34 28.56
CA ASN A 458 15.37 -8.55 27.93
C ASN A 458 14.27 -9.35 27.17
N ASP A 459 14.50 -9.99 26.03
CA ASP A 459 15.57 -10.94 25.74
C ASP A 459 15.97 -10.92 24.24
N GLY A 460 17.21 -10.54 23.92
CA GLY A 460 17.84 -10.64 22.59
C GLY A 460 19.08 -9.75 22.46
N PRO A 461 20.16 -10.20 21.80
CA PRO A 461 21.50 -9.61 21.95
C PRO A 461 21.58 -8.20 21.37
N ASP A 462 22.40 -7.37 22.01
CA ASP A 462 22.64 -5.97 21.70
C ASP A 462 22.78 -5.68 20.20
N GLY A 463 21.89 -4.84 19.66
CA GLY A 463 22.01 -4.33 18.30
C GLY A 463 20.88 -3.36 17.97
N GLU A 464 21.21 -2.11 17.66
CA GLU A 464 20.26 -1.16 17.06
C GLU A 464 20.03 -1.56 15.59
N CYS A 465 18.80 -1.46 15.07
CA CYS A 465 18.52 -1.55 13.63
C CYS A 465 18.47 -0.15 13.00
N PRO A 466 19.60 0.39 12.50
CA PRO A 466 19.57 1.69 11.87
C PRO A 466 18.67 1.69 10.64
N VAL A 467 17.89 2.75 10.49
CA VAL A 467 17.13 3.04 9.28
C VAL A 467 17.91 4.06 8.46
N ASN A 468 18.34 3.66 7.26
CA ASN A 468 19.18 4.49 6.39
C ASN A 468 18.37 4.94 5.18
N PHE A 469 18.28 6.26 4.98
CA PHE A 469 17.80 6.88 3.75
C PHE A 469 19.01 7.39 2.96
N ILE A 470 19.21 6.88 1.75
CA ILE A 470 20.38 7.19 0.93
C ILE A 470 19.92 7.60 -0.47
N ASP A 471 20.25 8.80 -0.91
CA ASP A 471 19.87 9.30 -2.23
C ASP A 471 18.34 9.24 -2.46
N CYS A 472 17.56 9.65 -1.44
CA CYS A 472 16.10 9.68 -1.52
C CYS A 472 15.59 11.09 -1.86
N TYR A 473 14.61 11.18 -2.75
CA TYR A 473 14.15 12.45 -3.31
C TYR A 473 12.63 12.59 -3.22
N ASN A 474 12.15 13.68 -2.64
CA ASN A 474 10.74 14.05 -2.71
C ASN A 474 10.54 15.30 -3.57
N TYR A 475 9.68 15.20 -4.57
CA TYR A 475 9.26 16.29 -5.45
C TYR A 475 7.80 16.68 -5.23
N GLY A 476 6.97 15.76 -4.75
CA GLY A 476 5.56 16.02 -4.47
C GLY A 476 5.35 16.90 -3.23
N ASN A 477 4.30 17.71 -3.24
CA ASN A 477 3.96 18.52 -2.07
C ASN A 477 3.49 17.63 -0.92
N VAL A 478 3.85 18.00 0.31
CA VAL A 478 3.48 17.32 1.56
C VAL A 478 2.54 18.24 2.32
N SER A 479 1.30 17.80 2.59
CA SER A 479 0.30 18.68 3.22
C SER A 479 -0.57 18.00 4.30
N GLY A 480 -0.82 18.73 5.39
CA GLY A 480 -1.60 18.26 6.54
C GLY A 480 -0.75 17.60 7.63
N GLY A 481 -1.43 16.94 8.57
CA GLY A 481 -0.77 16.29 9.71
C GLY A 481 -0.27 17.25 10.80
N THR A 482 0.29 16.67 11.87
CA THR A 482 0.93 17.38 12.99
C THR A 482 2.45 17.34 12.88
N TYR A 483 3.00 16.28 12.30
CA TYR A 483 4.41 16.13 11.98
C TYR A 483 4.55 15.93 10.48
N ALA A 484 5.31 16.79 9.81
CA ALA A 484 5.53 16.74 8.38
C ALA A 484 7.02 16.82 8.02
N GLY A 485 7.47 15.97 7.11
CA GLY A 485 8.81 16.03 6.56
C GLY A 485 8.87 15.77 5.07
N GLY A 486 9.84 16.39 4.39
CA GLY A 486 10.04 16.14 2.96
C GLY A 486 10.44 14.70 2.67
N ILE A 487 11.19 14.05 3.56
CA ILE A 487 11.59 12.63 3.45
C ILE A 487 10.85 11.78 4.47
N LEU A 488 11.11 11.97 5.75
CA LEU A 488 10.48 11.20 6.84
C LEU A 488 9.52 12.11 7.61
N GLY A 489 8.32 11.64 7.91
CA GLY A 489 7.30 12.44 8.60
C GLY A 489 7.43 12.52 10.12
N TYR A 490 8.01 11.52 10.80
CA TYR A 490 8.33 11.58 12.23
C TYR A 490 9.27 10.43 12.63
N ASN A 491 10.37 10.72 13.31
CA ASN A 491 11.15 9.69 14.01
C ASN A 491 10.57 9.44 15.41
N ASN A 492 9.74 8.41 15.56
CA ASN A 492 9.08 8.10 16.83
C ASN A 492 9.98 7.22 17.72
N ALA A 493 10.25 7.70 18.93
CA ALA A 493 10.86 6.94 20.03
C ALA A 493 12.32 6.47 19.83
N GLY A 494 13.11 7.16 19.00
CA GLY A 494 14.57 7.17 19.08
C GLY A 494 15.26 6.04 18.32
N SER A 495 14.82 5.77 17.10
CA SER A 495 15.60 4.96 16.17
C SER A 495 16.84 5.71 15.72
N THR A 496 17.96 5.01 15.54
CA THR A 496 19.11 5.54 14.81
C THR A 496 18.70 5.66 13.35
N VAL A 497 18.50 6.89 12.88
CA VAL A 497 18.09 7.17 11.50
C VAL A 497 19.17 7.99 10.81
N ASN A 498 19.64 7.52 9.67
CA ASN A 498 20.71 8.19 8.93
C ASN A 498 20.20 8.64 7.57
N PHE A 499 20.44 9.90 7.23
CA PHE A 499 20.12 10.49 5.94
C PHE A 499 21.42 10.85 5.23
N LYS A 500 21.58 10.36 4.00
CA LYS A 500 22.70 10.70 3.12
C LYS A 500 22.17 11.06 1.73
N GLY A 501 22.59 12.20 1.17
CA GLY A 501 22.20 12.55 -0.20
C GLY A 501 20.69 12.73 -0.39
N CYS A 502 19.94 13.11 0.65
CA CYS A 502 18.48 13.18 0.57
C CYS A 502 17.98 14.60 0.25
N TYR A 503 17.01 14.72 -0.65
CA TYR A 503 16.57 16.00 -1.19
C TYR A 503 15.05 16.16 -1.16
N ASN A 504 14.57 17.30 -0.67
CA ASN A 504 13.17 17.70 -0.78
C ASN A 504 13.00 18.91 -1.69
N TYR A 505 12.22 18.78 -2.76
CA TYR A 505 11.81 19.85 -3.67
C TYR A 505 10.35 20.25 -3.48
N GLY A 506 9.51 19.36 -2.95
CA GLY A 506 8.09 19.62 -2.73
C GLY A 506 7.84 20.58 -1.58
N ASN A 507 6.80 21.40 -1.68
CA ASN A 507 6.41 22.28 -0.58
C ASN A 507 5.82 21.46 0.57
N ILE A 508 6.08 21.88 1.80
CA ILE A 508 5.58 21.26 3.02
C ILE A 508 4.61 22.23 3.68
N SER A 509 3.37 21.82 3.92
CA SER A 509 2.35 22.66 4.57
C SER A 509 1.65 21.93 5.70
N VAL A 510 1.80 22.43 6.92
CA VAL A 510 1.05 21.96 8.11
C VAL A 510 0.06 23.03 8.55
N GLU A 511 -1.20 22.67 8.74
CA GLU A 511 -2.27 23.60 9.12
C GLU A 511 -3.10 23.01 10.27
N GLN A 512 -3.39 23.84 11.28
CA GLN A 512 -4.43 23.50 12.27
C GLN A 512 -5.83 23.79 11.74
N LYS A 513 -6.48 22.81 11.10
CA LYS A 513 -7.89 22.93 10.68
C LYS A 513 -8.87 22.68 11.82
N THR A 514 -9.53 23.73 12.33
CA THR A 514 -10.66 23.64 13.26
C THR A 514 -11.86 22.92 12.62
N THR A 515 -11.93 21.61 12.83
CA THR A 515 -13.13 20.80 12.58
C THR A 515 -13.64 20.17 13.89
N ASN A 516 -14.85 19.61 13.89
CA ASN A 516 -15.58 19.05 15.04
C ASN A 516 -14.84 17.94 15.85
N TYR A 517 -13.59 17.61 15.49
CA TYR A 517 -12.76 16.59 16.13
C TYR A 517 -11.43 17.12 16.68
N LEU A 518 -11.19 18.44 16.69
CA LEU A 518 -9.99 19.03 17.28
C LEU A 518 -10.15 19.31 18.79
N THR A 519 -9.16 18.88 19.56
CA THR A 519 -8.77 19.59 20.79
C THR A 519 -7.78 20.69 20.41
N ALA A 520 -8.16 21.95 20.62
CA ALA A 520 -7.29 23.09 20.36
C ALA A 520 -6.02 23.03 21.25
N GLY A 521 -4.82 22.88 20.69
CA GLY A 521 -3.57 23.11 21.42
C GLY A 521 -2.40 22.12 21.29
N LYS A 522 -2.14 21.50 20.14
CA LYS A 522 -0.88 20.73 19.92
C LYS A 522 0.07 21.47 18.98
N SER A 523 1.38 21.45 19.28
CA SER A 523 2.41 22.03 18.42
C SER A 523 2.46 21.33 17.07
N LEU A 524 2.62 22.10 16.00
CA LEU A 524 2.88 21.59 14.65
C LEU A 524 4.39 21.53 14.43
N TYR A 525 4.85 20.48 13.74
CA TYR A 525 6.26 20.27 13.41
C TYR A 525 6.37 20.04 11.91
N ALA A 526 7.12 20.91 11.22
CA ALA A 526 7.47 20.73 9.82
C ALA A 526 8.98 20.89 9.63
N ALA A 527 9.60 20.00 8.84
CA ALA A 527 11.02 20.05 8.54
C ALA A 527 11.29 19.65 7.09
N GLY A 528 12.28 20.27 6.45
CA GLY A 528 12.61 20.00 5.04
C GLY A 528 12.96 18.53 4.76
N ILE A 529 13.63 17.85 5.69
CA ILE A 529 14.00 16.43 5.55
C ILE A 529 13.16 15.56 6.48
N ALA A 530 13.28 15.74 7.80
CA ALA A 530 12.56 14.90 8.75
C ALA A 530 12.30 15.63 10.05
N PRO A 531 11.09 15.53 10.67
CA PRO A 531 10.89 15.96 12.00
C PRO A 531 11.28 14.84 13.05
N ASP A 532 11.87 15.20 14.17
CA ASP A 532 12.77 14.51 15.08
C ASP A 532 12.58 15.27 16.39
N LYS A 533 11.79 14.63 17.23
CA LYS A 533 11.60 14.99 18.62
C LYS A 533 12.36 14.01 19.52
N SER A 534 13.16 13.12 18.93
CA SER A 534 13.69 11.95 19.60
C SER A 534 14.95 12.28 20.40
N THR A 535 15.22 11.45 21.41
CA THR A 535 16.39 11.54 22.28
C THR A 535 17.61 10.79 21.73
N LYS A 536 17.55 10.23 20.51
CA LYS A 536 18.63 9.46 19.85
C LYS A 536 19.05 10.07 18.51
N LYS A 537 20.24 9.69 18.04
CA LYS A 537 20.96 10.32 16.92
C LYS A 537 20.25 10.12 15.57
N ALA A 538 19.63 11.17 15.05
CA ALA A 538 19.47 11.34 13.61
C ALA A 538 20.78 11.91 13.02
N THR A 539 21.28 11.35 11.93
CA THR A 539 22.44 11.91 11.20
C THR A 539 22.01 12.41 9.83
N PHE A 540 22.55 13.54 9.39
CA PHE A 540 22.27 14.14 8.10
C PHE A 540 23.58 14.46 7.41
N THR A 541 23.79 13.88 6.23
CA THR A 541 24.98 14.09 5.39
C THR A 541 24.53 14.48 4.00
N ASP A 542 24.94 15.64 3.50
CA ASP A 542 24.58 16.10 2.15
C ASP A 542 23.07 16.04 1.86
N CYS A 543 22.25 16.55 2.79
CA CYS A 543 20.79 16.58 2.64
C CYS A 543 20.31 18.01 2.46
N HIS A 544 19.38 18.23 1.53
CA HIS A 544 18.97 19.59 1.13
C HIS A 544 17.45 19.72 0.98
N ASN A 545 16.95 20.91 1.29
CA ASN A 545 15.56 21.27 1.09
C ASN A 545 15.46 22.51 0.19
N PHE A 546 14.76 22.36 -0.92
CA PHE A 546 14.43 23.42 -1.89
C PHE A 546 12.95 23.81 -1.87
N GLY A 547 12.08 22.96 -1.29
CA GLY A 547 10.66 23.26 -1.11
C GLY A 547 10.40 24.30 -0.01
N LYS A 548 9.30 25.05 -0.14
CA LYS A 548 8.86 26.01 0.88
C LYS A 548 8.22 25.27 2.05
N ILE A 549 8.42 25.76 3.26
CA ILE A 549 7.81 25.19 4.47
C ILE A 549 6.81 26.20 5.03
N PHE A 550 5.56 25.78 5.14
CA PHE A 550 4.43 26.53 5.66
C PHE A 550 3.91 25.86 6.92
N ALA A 551 3.76 26.64 7.99
CA ALA A 551 3.09 26.20 9.20
C ALA A 551 2.09 27.27 9.64
N ASP A 552 0.80 26.97 9.50
CA ASP A 552 -0.28 27.86 9.92
C ASP A 552 -0.92 27.34 11.22
N ALA A 553 -0.71 28.10 12.30
CA ALA A 553 -1.47 27.95 13.51
C ALA A 553 -2.53 29.03 13.56
N THR A 554 -3.79 28.61 13.51
CA THR A 554 -5.00 29.45 13.49
C THR A 554 -5.21 30.33 14.75
N ASN A 555 -4.21 30.44 15.63
CA ASN A 555 -4.21 31.30 16.81
C ASN A 555 -3.09 32.36 16.71
N PRO A 556 -3.43 33.66 16.60
CA PRO A 556 -2.45 34.75 16.48
C PRO A 556 -1.54 34.93 17.70
N ASN A 557 -1.82 34.24 18.83
CA ASN A 557 -0.96 34.20 20.01
C ASN A 557 0.11 33.08 19.97
N ASN A 558 0.20 32.31 18.88
CA ASN A 558 1.22 31.27 18.72
C ASN A 558 2.47 31.84 18.04
N CYS A 559 3.63 31.61 18.64
CA CYS A 559 4.91 32.02 18.06
C CYS A 559 5.44 30.88 17.18
N THR A 560 5.81 31.21 15.94
CA THR A 560 6.46 30.27 15.02
C THR A 560 7.96 30.38 15.20
N THR A 561 8.62 29.27 15.54
CA THR A 561 10.06 29.23 15.76
C THR A 561 10.72 28.43 14.66
N ALA A 562 11.61 29.08 13.90
CA ALA A 562 12.49 28.42 12.94
C ALA A 562 13.87 28.16 13.56
N LYS A 563 14.64 27.24 12.99
CA LYS A 563 16.09 27.17 13.24
C LYS A 563 16.86 27.47 11.96
N ASP A 564 17.91 28.28 12.07
CA ASP A 564 18.84 28.53 10.97
C ASP A 564 19.76 27.31 10.72
N SER A 565 20.63 27.39 9.71
CA SER A 565 21.60 26.34 9.36
C SER A 565 22.63 26.03 10.47
N ASN A 566 22.71 26.85 11.52
CA ASN A 566 23.58 26.64 12.67
C ASN A 566 22.81 26.14 13.91
N GLY A 567 21.50 25.89 13.78
CA GLY A 567 20.64 25.46 14.87
C GLY A 567 20.18 26.61 15.79
N ASN A 568 20.45 27.86 15.46
CA ASN A 568 20.01 29.02 16.25
C ASN A 568 18.51 29.22 16.07
N LYS A 569 17.83 29.52 17.17
CA LYS A 569 16.39 29.77 17.18
C LYS A 569 16.08 31.16 16.61
N VAL A 570 15.20 31.20 15.61
CA VAL A 570 14.60 32.41 15.03
C VAL A 570 13.11 32.38 15.38
N THR A 571 12.58 33.44 15.95
CA THR A 571 11.16 33.49 16.39
C THR A 571 10.42 34.54 15.57
N TYR A 572 9.25 34.19 15.06
CA TYR A 572 8.40 35.05 14.25
C TYR A 572 7.03 35.24 14.92
N SER A 573 6.50 36.44 14.79
CA SER A 573 5.13 36.80 15.19
C SER A 573 4.20 36.74 13.98
N SER A 574 3.14 35.92 14.03
CA SER A 574 2.12 35.72 12.96
C SER A 574 2.56 34.77 11.81
N PRO A 575 1.62 34.19 11.00
CA PRO A 575 1.95 33.07 10.10
C PRO A 575 3.04 33.50 9.13
N THR A 576 4.16 32.81 9.22
CA THR A 576 5.40 33.26 8.61
C THR A 576 5.78 32.36 7.46
N TYR A 577 6.14 33.01 6.37
CA TYR A 577 6.64 32.39 5.18
C TYR A 577 8.15 32.21 5.32
N VAL A 578 8.63 30.96 5.32
CA VAL A 578 10.08 30.67 5.32
C VAL A 578 10.47 30.22 3.92
N GLU A 579 10.96 31.18 3.13
CA GLU A 579 11.49 30.93 1.80
C GLU A 579 12.95 30.47 1.88
N ASN A 580 13.28 29.38 1.18
CA ASN A 580 14.66 28.93 0.93
C ASN A 580 15.55 28.79 2.17
N ILE A 581 15.37 27.70 2.94
CA ILE A 581 16.39 27.30 3.90
C ILE A 581 17.42 26.37 3.25
N TYR A 582 18.51 26.97 2.76
CA TYR A 582 19.76 26.27 2.45
C TYR A 582 20.36 25.78 3.77
N ILE A 583 19.95 24.59 4.18
CA ILE A 583 20.33 24.02 5.46
C ILE A 583 21.19 22.80 5.22
N GLY A 584 22.50 22.99 5.40
CA GLY A 584 23.27 21.95 6.04
C GLY A 584 22.71 21.80 7.46
N SER A 585 22.01 20.69 7.71
CA SER A 585 21.49 20.26 9.02
C SER A 585 20.41 21.12 9.74
N ILE A 586 19.19 20.56 9.85
CA ILE A 586 18.27 20.76 11.01
C ILE A 586 17.38 22.04 10.99
N GLY A 587 16.68 22.35 9.89
CA GLY A 587 15.65 23.41 9.88
C GLY A 587 14.27 22.89 10.25
N TRP A 588 13.65 23.47 11.27
CA TRP A 588 12.34 23.10 11.80
C TRP A 588 11.53 24.34 11.95
N VAL A 589 10.27 24.27 11.59
CA VAL A 589 9.28 25.26 11.98
C VAL A 589 8.42 24.62 13.07
N VAL A 590 8.48 25.17 14.28
CA VAL A 590 7.65 24.77 15.43
C VAL A 590 6.76 25.94 15.82
N SER A 591 5.45 25.79 15.68
CA SER A 591 4.48 26.72 16.27
C SER A 591 4.13 26.25 17.69
N ASP A 592 4.59 26.97 18.71
CA ASP A 592 4.33 26.68 20.12
C ASP A 592 3.37 27.70 20.76
N LYS A 593 2.53 27.22 21.69
CA LYS A 593 1.47 27.99 22.37
C LYS A 593 1.94 28.80 23.60
N TYR A 594 3.22 28.73 23.96
CA TYR A 594 3.69 29.11 25.30
C TYR A 594 5.06 29.81 25.35
N GLN A 595 5.29 30.78 24.47
CA GLN A 595 6.29 31.81 24.77
C GLN A 595 5.69 33.18 24.52
N ASN A 596 5.85 34.08 25.48
CA ASN A 596 5.61 35.50 25.25
C ASN A 596 6.52 35.91 24.08
N CYS A 597 5.94 36.17 22.91
CA CYS A 597 6.63 36.76 21.79
C CYS A 597 7.14 38.13 22.27
N GLU A 598 8.43 38.27 22.60
CA GLU A 598 9.03 39.59 22.80
C GLU A 598 8.99 40.30 21.45
N SER A 599 8.21 41.36 21.36
CA SER A 599 8.08 42.16 20.15
C SER A 599 9.39 42.88 19.84
N GLY A 600 9.91 42.70 18.62
CA GLY A 600 10.80 43.70 18.01
C GLY A 600 12.28 43.36 17.91
N GLN A 601 12.65 42.17 17.43
CA GLN A 601 13.99 41.99 16.86
C GLN A 601 13.89 41.66 15.37
N ASP A 602 14.34 42.60 14.53
CA ASP A 602 14.63 42.35 13.12
C ASP A 602 15.73 41.28 13.04
N VAL A 603 15.43 40.16 12.40
CA VAL A 603 16.38 39.06 12.23
C VAL A 603 16.96 39.13 10.82
N THR A 604 18.23 39.54 10.74
CA THR A 604 18.99 39.52 9.49
C THR A 604 19.48 38.10 9.19
N VAL A 605 18.96 37.46 8.15
CA VAL A 605 19.40 36.12 7.73
C VAL A 605 20.59 36.27 6.79
N THR A 606 21.69 35.59 7.11
CA THR A 606 22.94 35.63 6.37
C THR A 606 23.12 34.34 5.58
N TYR A 607 23.11 34.42 4.25
CA TYR A 607 23.29 33.30 3.33
C TYR A 607 24.77 33.12 2.98
N LYS A 608 25.23 31.88 2.77
CA LYS A 608 26.47 31.57 2.04
C LYS A 608 26.13 30.73 0.81
N ASP A 609 26.52 31.18 -0.36
CA ASP A 609 26.42 30.38 -1.59
C ASP A 609 27.52 29.29 -1.66
N PRO A 610 27.45 28.35 -2.62
CA PRO A 610 28.46 27.28 -2.79
C PRO A 610 29.90 27.78 -3.04
N ASN A 611 30.07 29.05 -3.37
CA ASN A 611 31.37 29.71 -3.56
C ASN A 611 31.81 30.51 -2.32
N GLY A 612 31.06 30.44 -1.22
CA GLY A 612 31.35 31.12 0.03
C GLY A 612 30.95 32.59 0.09
N LYS A 613 30.18 33.09 -0.90
CA LYS A 613 29.74 34.49 -0.92
C LYS A 613 28.58 34.71 0.05
N VAL A 614 28.73 35.73 0.89
CA VAL A 614 27.78 36.07 1.94
C VAL A 614 26.77 37.13 1.46
N THR A 615 25.47 36.88 1.60
CA THR A 615 24.41 37.89 1.32
C THR A 615 23.45 37.97 2.50
N ALA A 616 23.07 39.18 2.93
CA ALA A 616 22.10 39.39 4.01
C ALA A 616 20.72 39.75 3.44
N VAL A 617 19.65 39.16 3.95
CA VAL A 617 18.26 39.55 3.63
C VAL A 617 17.56 39.94 4.93
N ASN A 618 16.97 41.13 4.94
CA ASN A 618 16.18 41.65 6.07
C ASN A 618 14.69 41.37 5.84
N SER A 619 13.98 41.02 6.91
CA SER A 619 12.56 40.63 6.91
C SER A 619 11.56 41.78 6.72
N ALA A 620 11.96 42.90 6.09
CA ALA A 620 11.13 44.10 5.97
C ALA A 620 10.68 44.45 4.55
N ASP A 621 11.10 43.71 3.51
CA ASP A 621 10.65 44.01 2.14
C ASP A 621 9.39 43.20 1.75
N GLU A 622 8.23 43.76 2.08
CA GLU A 622 6.90 43.36 1.56
C GLU A 622 6.72 43.65 0.05
N THR A 623 7.79 43.70 -0.75
CA THR A 623 7.66 43.94 -2.20
C THR A 623 8.06 42.70 -2.98
N GLY A 624 7.07 42.07 -3.62
CA GLY A 624 7.18 40.83 -4.38
C GLY A 624 8.10 40.93 -5.60
N ALA A 625 9.42 40.87 -5.37
CA ALA A 625 10.40 40.67 -6.43
C ALA A 625 10.64 39.16 -6.60
N ALA A 626 10.07 38.60 -7.67
CA ALA A 626 10.35 37.24 -8.11
C ALA A 626 11.86 37.06 -8.38
N PHE A 627 12.52 36.20 -7.60
CA PHE A 627 13.86 35.74 -7.97
C PHE A 627 13.75 34.88 -9.23
N THR A 628 14.28 35.40 -10.33
CA THR A 628 14.35 34.68 -11.61
C THR A 628 15.54 33.71 -11.53
N PRO A 629 15.35 32.40 -11.76
CA PRO A 629 16.48 31.46 -11.73
C PRO A 629 17.39 31.77 -12.91
N THR A 630 18.63 32.18 -12.61
CA THR A 630 19.66 32.28 -13.64
C THR A 630 20.19 30.87 -13.87
N LYS A 631 20.07 30.38 -15.10
CA LYS A 631 20.72 29.14 -15.57
C LYS A 631 22.20 29.14 -15.15
N VAL A 632 22.65 28.05 -14.54
CA VAL A 632 24.08 27.72 -14.47
C VAL A 632 24.23 26.33 -15.08
N ASN A 633 25.16 26.25 -16.05
CA ASN A 633 25.46 25.11 -16.92
C ASN A 633 25.86 23.84 -16.16
#